data_AF-A0A850YW43-F1
#
_entry.id   AF-A0A850YW43-F1
#
_cell.length_a   1.000
_cell.length_b   1.000
_cell.length_c   1.000
_cell.angle_alpha   90.00
_cell.angle_beta   90.00
_cell.angle_gamma   90.00
#
_symmetry.space_group_name_H-M   'P 1'
#
loop_
_entity.id
_entity.type
_entity.pdbx_description
1 polymer ?
#
loop_
_entity_poly.entity_id
_entity_poly.type
_entity_poly.pdbx_seq_one_letter_code
_entity_poly.pdbx_strand_id
1 'polypeptide(L)'
;RFELLREPLEQLERMAERSLRLLYGPGPGGASGRQRRSQTRSQTRSHTRSQTQGSPGFRLSREFPLRRVWELRAGKNHSRVGFQLCNSTGGNCFYNSYSSGMDALLEWFRFHYVNIMAQLPVATEGSQHQERVQDVVYSCQYDGEPCRPRWVQTGNSREFPGNPFPPSPFPERAVPDAPRVSPGLSLILRAQQGARIPLLSTVAGLRVMIHRHNQTPFLEHEGIGVRPGIATAVAIRQDEVNRLGGNYGRCTTDGADVAVELLYNNSYTLQACLHSCFQHIMLRDCGCGYFYYPLPAGARYCDYHRHPAWGHCFYQLYRRLRSHRLNCFQQCPKPCRESLYKVSAGTARWPSAKSQGWVRQALRHQNGYNSSSRRTDVAKLSVFFQRLSSRALREAPLLSENLLLSGMGSQWSLWFGSSVLSVVEMLELLVDTLVLSLLFCFQRLRARGIPRGPDPIP
;
A
#
# COMPACT_ATOMS: atom_id res chain seq x y z
N ARG A 1 -3.57 -24.35 3.51
CA ARG A 1 -4.02 -23.22 4.38
C ARG A 1 -5.51 -22.88 4.20
N PHE A 2 -6.02 -22.65 2.98
CA PHE A 2 -7.47 -22.44 2.76
C PHE A 2 -8.37 -23.61 3.18
N GLU A 3 -7.92 -24.87 3.19
CA GLU A 3 -8.73 -25.98 3.73
C GLU A 3 -8.97 -25.84 5.25
N LEU A 4 -7.97 -25.40 6.02
CA LEU A 4 -8.12 -25.11 7.45
C LEU A 4 -9.07 -23.91 7.72
N LEU A 5 -9.24 -23.04 6.73
CA LEU A 5 -10.13 -21.88 6.81
C LEU A 5 -11.54 -22.17 6.30
N ARG A 6 -11.75 -23.31 5.65
CA ARG A 6 -13.00 -23.62 4.97
C ARG A 6 -14.18 -23.61 5.94
N GLU A 7 -14.05 -24.32 7.06
CA GLU A 7 -15.10 -24.37 8.08
C GLU A 7 -15.41 -22.98 8.71
N PRO A 8 -14.41 -22.19 9.18
CA PRO A 8 -14.64 -20.82 9.63
C PRO A 8 -15.32 -19.93 8.59
N LEU A 9 -14.91 -20.00 7.33
CA LEU A 9 -15.47 -19.17 6.26
C LEU A 9 -16.91 -19.59 5.92
N GLU A 10 -17.18 -20.89 5.83
CA GLU A 10 -18.55 -21.41 5.64
C GLU A 10 -19.48 -21.04 6.81
N GLN A 11 -18.95 -20.95 8.04
CA GLN A 11 -19.71 -20.47 9.19
C GLN A 11 -20.01 -18.96 9.09
N LEU A 12 -19.05 -18.16 8.63
CA LEU A 12 -19.23 -16.73 8.42
C LEU A 12 -20.29 -16.46 7.33
N GLU A 13 -20.25 -17.21 6.23
CA GLU A 13 -21.24 -17.13 5.14
C GLU A 13 -22.65 -17.45 5.64
N ARG A 14 -22.81 -18.53 6.40
CA ARG A 14 -24.10 -18.87 7.04
C ARG A 14 -24.61 -17.75 7.95
N MET A 15 -23.71 -17.05 8.66
CA MET A 15 -24.08 -15.93 9.52
C MET A 15 -24.49 -14.69 8.71
N ALA A 16 -23.79 -14.43 7.61
CA ALA A 16 -24.14 -13.35 6.68
C ALA A 16 -25.51 -13.58 6.03
N GLU A 17 -25.79 -14.80 5.56
CA GLU A 17 -27.09 -15.16 4.99
C GLU A 17 -28.23 -14.98 5.99
N ARG A 18 -28.03 -15.40 7.24
CA ARG A 18 -29.03 -15.19 8.31
C ARG A 18 -29.26 -13.70 8.57
N SER A 19 -28.19 -12.90 8.61
CA SER A 19 -28.28 -11.45 8.80
C SER A 19 -29.02 -10.77 7.64
N LEU A 20 -28.75 -11.19 6.40
CA LEU A 20 -29.47 -10.72 5.21
C LEU A 20 -30.97 -11.05 5.29
N ARG A 21 -31.32 -12.29 5.64
CA ARG A 21 -32.73 -12.71 5.80
C ARG A 21 -33.45 -11.93 6.89
N LEU A 22 -32.76 -11.61 8.00
CA LEU A 22 -33.32 -10.81 9.09
C LEU A 22 -33.52 -9.34 8.70
N LEU A 23 -32.61 -8.75 7.93
CA LEU A 23 -32.64 -7.32 7.59
C LEU A 23 -33.51 -6.99 6.38
N TYR A 24 -33.56 -7.89 5.39
CA TYR A 24 -34.18 -7.65 4.08
C TYR A 24 -35.27 -8.67 3.72
N GLY A 25 -35.56 -9.64 4.59
CA GLY A 25 -36.52 -10.71 4.32
C GLY A 25 -35.95 -11.84 3.47
N PRO A 26 -36.72 -12.92 3.23
CA PRO A 26 -36.32 -14.01 2.35
C PRO A 26 -36.21 -13.53 0.90
N GLY A 27 -35.09 -13.85 0.23
CA GLY A 27 -34.83 -13.43 -1.14
C GLY A 27 -35.77 -14.11 -2.16
N PRO A 28 -35.94 -13.53 -3.37
CA PRO A 28 -36.89 -14.00 -4.39
C PRO A 28 -36.54 -15.33 -5.08
N GLY A 29 -35.59 -16.12 -4.55
CA GLY A 29 -35.17 -17.42 -5.08
C GLY A 29 -35.25 -18.59 -4.10
N GLY A 30 -35.77 -18.37 -2.88
CA GLY A 30 -36.01 -19.44 -1.91
C GLY A 30 -37.38 -20.08 -2.15
N ALA A 31 -37.46 -21.04 -3.08
CA ALA A 31 -38.66 -21.84 -3.27
C ALA A 31 -39.12 -22.45 -1.93
N SER A 32 -40.43 -22.32 -1.70
CA SER A 32 -41.25 -22.89 -0.64
C SER A 32 -40.74 -24.24 -0.10
N GLY A 33 -40.04 -24.20 1.02
CA GLY A 33 -39.95 -25.33 1.94
C GLY A 33 -41.07 -25.19 2.97
N ARG A 34 -42.25 -25.77 2.70
CA ARG A 34 -43.32 -25.95 3.68
C ARG A 34 -42.78 -26.75 4.87
N GLN A 35 -42.27 -26.06 5.88
CA GLN A 35 -42.03 -26.67 7.18
C GLN A 35 -43.36 -26.69 7.91
N ARG A 36 -44.05 -27.84 7.83
CA ARG A 36 -45.24 -28.17 8.61
C ARG A 36 -44.95 -27.86 10.09
N ARG A 37 -45.58 -26.80 10.62
CA ARG A 37 -45.70 -26.56 12.06
C ARG A 37 -46.65 -27.62 12.62
N SER A 38 -46.12 -28.68 13.21
CA SER A 38 -46.81 -29.38 14.28
C SER A 38 -46.62 -28.55 15.54
N GLN A 39 -47.73 -28.02 16.06
CA GLN A 39 -47.79 -27.47 17.41
C GLN A 39 -47.54 -28.61 18.39
N THR A 40 -46.52 -28.49 19.21
CA THR A 40 -46.50 -29.14 20.52
C THR A 40 -45.98 -28.14 21.53
N ARG A 41 -46.85 -27.89 22.50
CA ARG A 41 -46.75 -26.94 23.59
C ARG A 41 -45.99 -27.66 24.71
N SER A 42 -44.81 -27.20 25.09
CA SER A 42 -44.27 -27.49 26.42
C SER A 42 -43.42 -26.32 26.92
N GLN A 43 -43.79 -25.90 28.12
CA GLN A 43 -43.22 -24.82 28.91
C GLN A 43 -41.87 -25.24 29.53
N THR A 44 -40.98 -24.25 29.65
CA THR A 44 -39.95 -24.04 30.68
C THR A 44 -39.09 -25.20 31.20
N ARG A 45 -37.77 -24.92 31.17
CA ARG A 45 -36.78 -24.90 32.28
C ARG A 45 -35.52 -25.74 32.06
N SER A 46 -34.40 -25.00 32.03
CA SER A 46 -33.08 -25.28 32.62
C SER A 46 -32.23 -26.48 32.19
N HIS A 47 -31.01 -26.11 31.78
CA HIS A 47 -29.73 -26.80 31.90
C HIS A 47 -29.53 -28.16 31.24
N THR A 48 -28.68 -28.17 30.19
CA THR A 48 -27.59 -29.15 30.13
C THR A 48 -26.47 -28.63 29.24
N ARG A 49 -25.31 -28.41 29.88
CA ARG A 49 -24.04 -28.05 29.28
C ARG A 49 -23.42 -29.36 28.78
N SER A 50 -23.67 -29.76 27.54
CA SER A 50 -22.93 -30.87 26.93
C SER A 50 -21.61 -30.33 26.39
N GLN A 51 -20.55 -30.54 27.17
CA GLN A 51 -19.19 -30.54 26.67
C GLN A 51 -19.03 -31.73 25.73
N THR A 52 -19.01 -31.48 24.43
CA THR A 52 -18.34 -32.35 23.48
C THR A 52 -16.93 -31.79 23.27
N GLN A 53 -15.96 -32.51 23.83
CA GLN A 53 -14.54 -32.35 23.56
C GLN A 53 -14.30 -32.59 22.07
N GLY A 54 -13.84 -31.54 21.39
CA GLY A 54 -13.25 -31.56 20.06
C GLY A 54 -12.19 -30.46 20.06
N SER A 55 -11.07 -30.71 19.38
CA SER A 55 -9.87 -29.87 19.21
C SER A 55 -10.14 -28.35 19.26
N PRO A 56 -9.19 -27.48 19.69
CA PRO A 56 -9.43 -26.06 19.91
C PRO A 56 -9.65 -25.33 18.57
N GLY A 57 -10.83 -25.52 18.01
CA GLY A 57 -11.31 -24.90 16.79
C GLY A 57 -11.77 -23.49 17.09
N PHE A 58 -11.36 -22.58 16.25
CA PHE A 58 -11.85 -21.21 16.23
C PHE A 58 -13.38 -21.13 16.22
N ARG A 59 -13.95 -20.20 16.99
CA ARG A 59 -15.40 -19.99 17.07
C ARG A 59 -15.77 -18.56 16.74
N LEU A 60 -16.51 -18.36 15.67
CA LEU A 60 -17.00 -17.04 15.29
C LEU A 60 -17.78 -16.34 16.41
N SER A 61 -17.36 -15.13 16.80
CA SER A 61 -18.09 -14.32 17.77
C SER A 61 -19.45 -13.89 17.21
N ARG A 62 -20.50 -14.09 18.00
CA ARG A 62 -21.88 -13.68 17.70
C ARG A 62 -22.24 -12.31 18.28
N GLU A 63 -21.29 -11.65 18.95
CA GLU A 63 -21.50 -10.40 19.69
C GLU A 63 -21.62 -9.17 18.79
N PHE A 64 -21.30 -9.31 17.50
CA PHE A 64 -21.34 -8.23 16.52
C PHE A 64 -22.45 -8.46 15.46
N PRO A 65 -23.75 -8.50 15.82
CA PRO A 65 -24.81 -8.67 14.83
C PRO A 65 -24.99 -7.39 14.00
N LEU A 66 -25.31 -7.56 12.71
CA LEU A 66 -25.80 -6.46 11.89
C LEU A 66 -27.21 -6.08 12.33
N ARG A 67 -27.42 -4.79 12.60
CA ARG A 67 -28.70 -4.22 13.04
C ARG A 67 -29.07 -3.02 12.19
N ARG A 68 -30.38 -2.83 12.03
CA ARG A 68 -30.93 -1.59 11.46
C ARG A 68 -30.97 -0.53 12.56
N VAL A 69 -30.41 0.63 12.27
CA VAL A 69 -30.39 1.80 13.14
C VAL A 69 -31.25 2.88 12.47
N TRP A 70 -32.15 3.48 13.22
CA TRP A 70 -33.03 4.52 12.71
C TRP A 70 -32.50 5.89 13.14
N GLU A 71 -32.32 6.79 12.18
CA GLU A 71 -31.98 8.19 12.44
C GLU A 71 -33.07 9.10 11.88
N LEU A 72 -33.55 10.03 12.70
CA LEU A 72 -34.40 11.13 12.28
C LEU A 72 -33.51 12.22 11.66
N ARG A 73 -33.60 12.40 10.34
CA ARG A 73 -32.96 13.53 9.65
C ARG A 73 -34.00 14.25 8.79
N ALA A 74 -34.09 15.57 8.94
CA ALA A 74 -34.97 16.42 8.13
C ALA A 74 -36.45 15.95 8.08
N GLY A 75 -36.99 15.49 9.20
CA GLY A 75 -38.39 15.03 9.30
C GLY A 75 -38.69 13.69 8.59
N LYS A 76 -37.68 13.00 8.04
CA LYS A 76 -37.82 11.68 7.41
C LYS A 76 -37.01 10.62 8.18
N ASN A 77 -37.59 9.43 8.34
CA ASN A 77 -36.92 8.29 8.96
C ASN A 77 -35.95 7.67 7.96
N HIS A 78 -34.65 7.89 8.17
CA HIS A 78 -33.61 7.22 7.39
C HIS A 78 -33.14 5.97 8.14
N SER A 79 -33.26 4.82 7.51
CA SER A 79 -32.69 3.58 8.05
C SER A 79 -31.24 3.44 7.62
N ARG A 80 -30.34 3.29 8.59
CA ARG A 80 -28.95 2.87 8.38
C ARG A 80 -28.80 1.42 8.83
N VAL A 81 -27.75 0.75 8.36
CA VAL A 81 -27.41 -0.60 8.81
C VAL A 81 -25.97 -0.60 9.30
N GLY A 82 -25.72 -1.26 10.43
CA GLY A 82 -24.39 -1.29 11.02
C GLY A 82 -24.29 -2.30 12.15
N PHE A 83 -23.13 -2.33 12.79
CA PHE A 83 -22.88 -3.14 13.97
C PHE A 83 -22.31 -2.27 15.09
N GLN A 84 -22.56 -2.69 16.32
CA GLN A 84 -22.12 -1.98 17.52
C GLN A 84 -20.72 -2.40 17.89
N LEU A 85 -19.88 -1.43 18.24
CA LEU A 85 -18.52 -1.65 18.74
C LEU A 85 -18.41 -0.98 20.10
N CYS A 86 -17.90 -1.72 21.08
CA CYS A 86 -17.77 -1.29 22.46
C CYS A 86 -16.32 -1.41 22.94
N ASN A 87 -15.94 -0.55 23.88
CA ASN A 87 -14.68 -0.67 24.59
C ASN A 87 -14.67 -1.89 25.54
N SER A 88 -13.51 -2.25 26.09
CA SER A 88 -13.32 -3.42 26.96
C SER A 88 -14.22 -3.41 28.21
N THR A 89 -14.55 -2.23 28.73
CA THR A 89 -15.45 -2.02 29.88
C THR A 89 -16.93 -2.01 29.50
N GLY A 90 -17.27 -2.00 28.21
CA GLY A 90 -18.64 -1.88 27.72
C GLY A 90 -19.29 -0.50 27.87
N GLY A 91 -18.62 0.47 28.50
CA GLY A 91 -19.20 1.79 28.79
C GLY A 91 -19.22 2.77 27.60
N ASN A 92 -18.24 2.68 26.69
CA ASN A 92 -18.18 3.51 25.49
C ASN A 92 -18.45 2.63 24.27
N CYS A 93 -19.61 2.84 23.64
CA CYS A 93 -20.02 2.11 22.44
C CYS A 93 -20.46 3.08 21.35
N PHE A 94 -20.17 2.75 20.11
CA PHE A 94 -20.72 3.45 18.95
C PHE A 94 -21.17 2.46 17.87
N TYR A 95 -22.13 2.89 17.05
CA TYR A 95 -22.55 2.15 15.88
C TYR A 95 -21.70 2.56 14.68
N ASN A 96 -21.01 1.60 14.07
CA ASN A 96 -20.42 1.81 12.76
C ASN A 96 -21.50 1.56 11.70
N SER A 97 -22.20 2.64 11.31
CA SER A 97 -23.41 2.58 10.48
C SER A 97 -23.17 3.11 9.07
N TYR A 98 -23.80 2.46 8.09
CA TYR A 98 -23.72 2.79 6.67
C TYR A 98 -25.13 3.09 6.12
N SER A 99 -25.20 3.94 5.09
CA SER A 99 -26.45 4.24 4.39
C SER A 99 -26.90 3.07 3.50
N SER A 100 -25.95 2.35 2.90
CA SER A 100 -26.20 1.18 2.07
C SER A 100 -26.08 -0.11 2.87
N GLY A 101 -27.04 -1.01 2.68
CA GLY A 101 -27.00 -2.36 3.24
C GLY A 101 -25.84 -3.20 2.74
N MET A 102 -25.49 -3.02 1.46
CA MET A 102 -24.39 -3.75 0.85
C MET A 102 -23.04 -3.32 1.45
N ASP A 103 -22.84 -2.01 1.64
CA ASP A 103 -21.62 -1.49 2.25
C ASP A 103 -21.51 -1.95 3.71
N ALA A 104 -22.61 -1.93 4.47
CA ALA A 104 -22.65 -2.44 5.83
C ALA A 104 -22.28 -3.93 5.91
N LEU A 105 -22.83 -4.74 5.00
CA LEU A 105 -22.56 -6.18 4.95
C LEU A 105 -21.11 -6.46 4.56
N LEU A 106 -20.59 -5.76 3.55
CA LEU A 106 -19.21 -5.91 3.08
C LEU A 106 -18.21 -5.58 4.19
N GLU A 107 -18.41 -4.46 4.88
CA GLU A 107 -17.53 -4.02 5.96
C GLU A 107 -17.63 -4.95 7.19
N TRP A 108 -18.83 -5.42 7.51
CA TRP A 108 -19.02 -6.42 8.56
C TRP A 108 -18.36 -7.76 8.22
N PHE A 109 -18.48 -8.21 6.97
CA PHE A 109 -17.84 -9.44 6.51
C PHE A 109 -16.32 -9.30 6.55
N ARG A 110 -15.77 -8.17 6.09
CA ARG A 110 -14.34 -7.83 6.19
C ARG A 110 -13.85 -7.85 7.64
N PHE A 111 -14.62 -7.28 8.56
CA PHE A 111 -14.30 -7.29 9.98
C PHE A 111 -14.12 -8.72 10.52
N HIS A 112 -15.08 -9.62 10.28
CA HIS A 112 -14.96 -11.01 10.71
C HIS A 112 -13.86 -11.78 9.98
N TYR A 113 -13.73 -11.56 8.67
CA TYR A 113 -12.70 -12.19 7.84
C TYR A 113 -11.29 -11.88 8.37
N VAL A 114 -11.01 -10.63 8.75
CA VAL A 114 -9.73 -10.23 9.33
C VAL A 114 -9.40 -11.01 10.60
N ASN A 115 -10.39 -11.26 11.48
CA ASN A 115 -10.19 -12.04 12.70
C ASN A 115 -9.86 -13.51 12.39
N ILE A 116 -10.62 -14.12 11.47
CA ILE A 116 -10.38 -15.50 11.00
C ILE A 116 -8.95 -15.64 10.50
N MET A 117 -8.53 -14.71 9.65
CA MET A 117 -7.25 -14.79 8.98
C MET A 117 -6.08 -14.47 9.92
N ALA A 118 -6.30 -13.67 10.98
CA ALA A 118 -5.29 -13.32 11.98
C ALA A 118 -4.78 -14.52 12.80
N GLN A 119 -5.56 -15.60 12.88
CA GLN A 119 -5.20 -16.79 13.67
C GLN A 119 -4.31 -17.78 12.96
N LEU A 120 -4.19 -17.65 11.64
CA LEU A 120 -3.32 -18.51 10.88
C LEU A 120 -1.86 -18.21 11.24
N PRO A 121 -1.04 -19.22 11.56
CA PRO A 121 0.38 -19.01 11.78
C PRO A 121 1.00 -18.34 10.56
N VAL A 122 1.86 -17.34 10.78
CA VAL A 122 2.71 -16.79 9.72
C VAL A 122 3.56 -17.95 9.25
N ALA A 123 3.29 -18.46 8.05
CA ALA A 123 4.01 -19.61 7.55
C ALA A 123 5.48 -19.22 7.39
N THR A 124 6.35 -19.89 8.14
CA THR A 124 7.74 -20.13 7.80
C THR A 124 7.81 -20.61 6.34
N GLU A 125 8.85 -20.18 5.63
CA GLU A 125 9.09 -20.50 4.22
C GLU A 125 8.66 -21.92 3.84
N GLY A 126 7.89 -22.06 2.75
CA GLY A 126 7.94 -23.29 1.96
C GLY A 126 6.76 -24.27 2.00
N SER A 127 5.54 -23.94 2.44
CA SER A 127 4.44 -24.94 2.34
C SER A 127 3.09 -24.42 1.85
N GLN A 128 2.80 -24.74 0.58
CA GLN A 128 1.47 -25.05 0.01
C GLN A 128 0.49 -23.89 -0.30
N HIS A 129 0.95 -22.67 -0.58
CA HIS A 129 0.09 -21.60 -1.14
C HIS A 129 0.54 -21.09 -2.50
N GLN A 130 0.98 -22.03 -3.35
CA GLN A 130 0.85 -21.87 -4.78
C GLN A 130 -0.62 -22.16 -5.14
N GLU A 131 -1.51 -21.16 -5.14
CA GLU A 131 -2.48 -21.18 -6.25
C GLU A 131 -1.59 -21.26 -7.49
N ARG A 132 -1.61 -22.40 -8.21
CA ARG A 132 -0.63 -22.62 -9.27
C ARG A 132 -0.71 -21.39 -10.15
N VAL A 133 0.41 -20.68 -10.34
CA VAL A 133 0.52 -19.58 -11.30
C VAL A 133 -0.19 -19.95 -12.61
N GLN A 134 -0.09 -21.22 -13.00
CA GLN A 134 -0.71 -21.86 -14.16
C GLN A 134 -2.26 -21.84 -14.17
N ASP A 135 -2.93 -21.73 -13.02
CA ASP A 135 -4.40 -21.66 -12.92
C ASP A 135 -4.94 -20.27 -13.27
N VAL A 136 -4.14 -19.23 -13.00
CA VAL A 136 -4.49 -17.81 -13.24
C VAL A 136 -3.84 -17.30 -14.53
N VAL A 137 -2.59 -17.65 -14.81
CA VAL A 137 -1.82 -17.20 -15.98
C VAL A 137 -1.73 -18.35 -16.98
N TYR A 138 -2.44 -18.21 -18.10
CA TYR A 138 -2.51 -19.20 -19.17
C TYR A 138 -1.45 -19.00 -20.25
N SER A 139 -1.02 -17.76 -20.47
CA SER A 139 0.04 -17.43 -21.42
C SER A 139 0.72 -16.15 -20.98
N CYS A 140 2.05 -16.09 -21.10
CA CYS A 140 2.86 -14.92 -20.86
C CYS A 140 3.90 -14.79 -21.96
N GLN A 141 3.86 -13.66 -22.66
CA GLN A 141 4.79 -13.31 -23.73
C GLN A 141 5.28 -11.88 -23.50
N TYR A 142 6.56 -11.65 -23.73
CA TYR A 142 7.18 -10.34 -23.69
C TYR A 142 8.05 -10.18 -24.93
N ASP A 143 7.75 -9.20 -25.77
CA ASP A 143 8.47 -8.95 -27.03
C ASP A 143 8.57 -10.18 -27.94
N GLY A 144 7.50 -10.98 -27.97
CA GLY A 144 7.41 -12.22 -28.75
C GLY A 144 8.00 -13.46 -28.07
N GLU A 145 8.79 -13.29 -27.01
CA GLU A 145 9.42 -14.40 -26.29
C GLU A 145 8.58 -14.86 -25.07
N PRO A 146 8.55 -16.17 -24.75
CA PRO A 146 7.85 -16.67 -23.58
C PRO A 146 8.53 -16.20 -22.28
N CYS A 147 7.72 -15.77 -21.30
CA CYS A 147 8.24 -15.32 -20.01
C CYS A 147 8.95 -16.44 -19.25
N ARG A 148 10.10 -16.16 -18.64
CA ARG A 148 10.80 -17.13 -17.78
C ARG A 148 9.98 -17.40 -16.50
N PRO A 149 9.92 -18.65 -16.00
CA PRO A 149 9.17 -18.99 -14.78
C PRO A 149 9.58 -18.19 -13.53
N ARG A 150 10.85 -17.75 -13.45
CA ARG A 150 11.36 -16.92 -12.35
C ARG A 150 10.70 -15.54 -12.25
N TRP A 151 10.13 -15.03 -13.33
CA TRP A 151 9.49 -13.71 -13.40
C TRP A 151 8.05 -13.70 -12.87
N VAL A 152 7.46 -14.88 -12.67
CA VAL A 152 6.10 -15.02 -12.15
C VAL A 152 6.17 -15.70 -10.80
N GLN A 153 6.24 -14.89 -9.74
CA GLN A 153 6.15 -15.37 -8.37
C GLN A 153 4.72 -15.24 -7.85
N THR A 154 4.24 -16.29 -7.20
CA THR A 154 3.03 -16.24 -6.36
C THR A 154 3.43 -16.00 -4.93
N GLY A 155 2.73 -15.07 -4.29
CA GLY A 155 2.72 -14.95 -2.85
C GLY A 155 1.47 -14.20 -2.44
N ASN A 156 1.08 -14.35 -1.20
CA ASN A 156 0.02 -13.50 -0.65
C ASN A 156 0.57 -12.07 -0.49
N SER A 157 -0.28 -11.04 -0.61
CA SER A 157 0.12 -9.64 -0.32
C SER A 157 0.76 -9.46 1.06
N ARG A 158 0.54 -10.42 1.96
CA ARG A 158 1.09 -10.56 3.32
C ARG A 158 2.49 -11.16 3.41
N GLU A 159 2.90 -11.94 2.42
CA GLU A 159 4.17 -12.70 2.37
C GLU A 159 5.31 -11.93 1.67
N PHE A 160 5.01 -10.75 1.11
CA PHE A 160 5.99 -9.92 0.40
C PHE A 160 6.58 -8.69 1.15
N PRO A 161 6.52 -8.53 2.48
CA PRO A 161 7.23 -7.43 3.13
C PRO A 161 8.75 -7.64 3.19
N GLY A 162 9.29 -8.80 2.76
CA GLY A 162 10.71 -9.16 2.93
C GLY A 162 11.41 -9.94 1.82
N ASN A 163 10.69 -10.54 0.87
CA ASN A 163 11.34 -11.22 -0.25
C ASN A 163 11.64 -10.21 -1.36
N PRO A 164 12.85 -10.22 -1.96
CA PRO A 164 13.10 -9.45 -3.16
C PRO A 164 12.01 -9.80 -4.17
N PHE A 165 11.20 -8.81 -4.58
CA PHE A 165 10.36 -8.98 -5.75
C PHE A 165 11.25 -9.58 -6.85
N PRO A 166 10.75 -10.57 -7.63
CA PRO A 166 11.56 -11.11 -8.70
C PRO A 166 12.09 -9.93 -9.50
N PRO A 167 13.38 -9.94 -9.90
CA PRO A 167 13.89 -8.96 -10.84
C PRO A 167 12.85 -8.83 -11.93
N SER A 168 12.48 -7.60 -12.19
CA SER A 168 11.63 -7.23 -13.30
C SER A 168 12.05 -8.09 -14.51
N PRO A 169 11.14 -8.68 -15.31
CA PRO A 169 11.55 -9.39 -16.53
C PRO A 169 12.44 -8.52 -17.44
N PHE A 170 12.33 -7.21 -17.22
CA PHE A 170 13.20 -6.14 -17.64
C PHE A 170 14.60 -6.24 -16.98
N PRO A 171 15.68 -6.52 -17.74
CA PRO A 171 17.02 -6.18 -17.27
C PRO A 171 17.09 -4.67 -16.99
N GLU A 172 17.88 -4.24 -16.00
CA GLU A 172 18.14 -2.81 -15.67
C GLU A 172 18.61 -1.98 -16.89
N ARG A 173 18.96 -2.64 -18.00
CA ARG A 173 19.35 -2.07 -19.30
C ARG A 173 18.58 -2.65 -20.49
N ALA A 174 17.29 -2.95 -20.36
CA ALA A 174 16.43 -3.02 -21.54
C ALA A 174 16.02 -1.59 -21.92
N VAL A 175 16.95 -0.84 -22.51
CA VAL A 175 16.58 0.32 -23.32
C VAL A 175 15.79 -0.26 -24.49
N PRO A 176 14.55 0.18 -24.78
CA PRO A 176 13.86 -0.22 -25.99
C PRO A 176 14.62 0.38 -27.17
N ASP A 177 15.58 -0.37 -27.70
CA ASP A 177 16.32 0.03 -28.89
C ASP A 177 15.36 -0.04 -30.08
N ALA A 178 15.10 1.15 -30.64
CA ALA A 178 14.25 1.45 -31.79
C ALA A 178 12.73 1.56 -31.52
N PRO A 179 12.04 2.50 -32.22
CA PRO A 179 10.58 2.60 -32.24
C PRO A 179 10.02 1.43 -33.05
N ARG A 180 10.02 0.26 -32.45
CA ARG A 180 9.40 -0.93 -33.02
C ARG A 180 7.95 -0.97 -32.52
N VAL A 181 7.01 -1.13 -33.43
CA VAL A 181 5.59 -1.44 -33.13
C VAL A 181 5.50 -2.91 -32.65
N SER A 182 6.40 -3.32 -31.75
CA SER A 182 6.59 -4.70 -31.27
C SER A 182 6.06 -4.84 -29.84
N PRO A 183 5.51 -6.01 -29.49
CA PRO A 183 4.54 -6.14 -28.42
C PRO A 183 5.23 -6.04 -27.06
N GLY A 184 4.70 -5.20 -26.17
CA GLY A 184 5.09 -5.24 -24.76
C GLY A 184 4.64 -6.55 -24.08
N LEU A 185 4.36 -6.49 -22.79
CA LEU A 185 3.88 -7.67 -22.05
C LEU A 185 2.48 -8.08 -22.52
N SER A 186 2.31 -9.31 -23.01
CA SER A 186 1.03 -9.91 -23.38
C SER A 186 0.71 -11.10 -22.48
N LEU A 187 -0.43 -11.04 -21.80
CA LEU A 187 -0.90 -12.03 -20.85
C LEU A 187 -2.28 -12.55 -21.26
N ILE A 188 -2.50 -13.85 -21.12
CA ILE A 188 -3.84 -14.44 -21.09
C ILE A 188 -4.07 -14.91 -19.67
N LEU A 189 -5.12 -14.37 -19.05
CA LEU A 189 -5.41 -14.58 -17.64
C LEU A 189 -6.79 -15.22 -17.49
N ARG A 190 -6.96 -16.05 -16.46
CA ARG A 190 -8.23 -16.63 -16.06
C ARG A 190 -8.70 -15.95 -14.77
N ALA A 191 -9.83 -15.26 -14.84
CA ALA A 191 -10.55 -14.81 -13.65
C ALA A 191 -11.50 -15.93 -13.20
N GLN A 192 -11.20 -16.58 -12.08
CA GLN A 192 -12.06 -17.62 -11.54
C GLN A 192 -13.40 -17.02 -11.08
N GLN A 193 -14.47 -17.19 -11.87
CA GLN A 193 -15.80 -16.66 -11.57
C GLN A 193 -16.53 -17.45 -10.46
N GLY A 194 -16.12 -18.70 -10.20
CA GLY A 194 -16.51 -19.44 -9.00
C GLY A 194 -15.70 -18.95 -7.80
N ALA A 195 -16.01 -17.76 -7.30
CA ALA A 195 -15.36 -17.22 -6.11
C ALA A 195 -15.62 -18.15 -4.93
N ARG A 196 -14.55 -18.60 -4.25
CA ARG A 196 -14.67 -19.41 -3.03
C ARG A 196 -15.33 -18.65 -1.87
N ILE A 197 -15.44 -17.31 -1.95
CA ILE A 197 -16.00 -16.43 -0.92
C ILE A 197 -16.85 -15.31 -1.57
N PRO A 198 -18.14 -15.55 -1.89
CA PRO A 198 -18.98 -14.63 -2.67
C PRO A 198 -19.20 -13.26 -2.01
N LEU A 199 -19.12 -13.18 -0.67
CA LEU A 199 -19.37 -11.94 0.08
C LEU A 199 -18.15 -11.03 0.21
N LEU A 200 -16.94 -11.54 -0.03
CA LEU A 200 -15.72 -10.71 -0.01
C LEU A 200 -15.34 -10.23 -1.42
N SER A 201 -15.59 -11.06 -2.44
CA SER A 201 -15.24 -10.78 -3.83
C SER A 201 -16.48 -10.56 -4.70
N THR A 202 -17.18 -9.45 -4.46
CA THR A 202 -18.37 -9.05 -5.24
C THR A 202 -18.05 -8.65 -6.68
N VAL A 203 -16.80 -8.30 -6.96
CA VAL A 203 -16.33 -7.94 -8.29
C VAL A 203 -15.67 -9.15 -8.93
N ALA A 204 -16.23 -9.61 -10.06
CA ALA A 204 -15.63 -10.64 -10.89
C ALA A 204 -14.62 -10.01 -11.87
N GLY A 205 -13.33 -10.28 -11.65
CA GLY A 205 -12.26 -9.79 -12.50
C GLY A 205 -10.89 -9.92 -11.84
N LEU A 206 -9.88 -9.36 -12.50
CA LEU A 206 -8.50 -9.36 -12.03
C LEU A 206 -8.11 -7.93 -11.68
N ARG A 207 -7.23 -7.74 -10.69
CA ARG A 207 -6.62 -6.44 -10.40
C ARG A 207 -5.15 -6.48 -10.80
N VAL A 208 -4.70 -5.45 -11.49
CA VAL A 208 -3.33 -5.32 -11.99
C VAL A 208 -2.78 -3.97 -11.57
N MET A 209 -1.56 -3.94 -11.05
CA MET A 209 -0.84 -2.71 -10.69
C MET A 209 0.50 -2.70 -11.41
N ILE A 210 0.87 -1.53 -11.91
CA ILE A 210 2.17 -1.28 -12.54
C ILE A 210 2.94 -0.36 -11.58
N HIS A 211 4.11 -0.80 -11.13
CA HIS A 211 4.90 -0.08 -10.15
C HIS A 211 6.40 -0.20 -10.47
N ARG A 212 7.23 0.60 -9.80
CA ARG A 212 8.69 0.55 -9.96
C ARG A 212 9.24 -0.76 -9.40
N HIS A 213 10.38 -1.21 -9.91
CA HIS A 213 11.10 -2.31 -9.27
C HIS A 213 11.42 -1.99 -7.79
N ASN A 214 11.39 -3.02 -6.94
CA ASN A 214 11.62 -2.90 -5.48
C ASN A 214 10.67 -1.93 -4.74
N GLN A 215 9.46 -1.73 -5.26
CA GLN A 215 8.38 -0.96 -4.60
C GLN A 215 7.30 -1.92 -4.09
N THR A 216 6.81 -1.71 -2.86
CA THR A 216 5.68 -2.49 -2.33
C THR A 216 4.40 -2.25 -3.17
N PRO A 217 3.73 -3.29 -3.66
CA PRO A 217 2.53 -3.16 -4.48
C PRO A 217 1.27 -2.94 -3.62
N PHE A 218 0.85 -1.69 -3.49
CA PHE A 218 -0.40 -1.32 -2.81
C PHE A 218 -1.61 -1.39 -3.77
N LEU A 219 -2.08 -2.62 -4.05
CA LEU A 219 -3.20 -2.90 -4.98
C LEU A 219 -4.54 -2.21 -4.63
N GLU A 220 -4.72 -1.77 -3.38
CA GLU A 220 -5.94 -1.08 -2.94
C GLU A 220 -6.03 0.35 -3.49
N HIS A 221 -4.88 1.00 -3.73
CA HIS A 221 -4.80 2.40 -4.12
C HIS A 221 -4.51 2.58 -5.62
N GLU A 222 -3.63 1.74 -6.18
CA GLU A 222 -3.09 1.91 -7.55
C GLU A 222 -3.46 0.76 -8.51
N GLY A 223 -4.35 -0.15 -8.08
CA GLY A 223 -4.79 -1.28 -8.88
C GLY A 223 -5.86 -0.92 -9.93
N ILE A 224 -5.68 -1.43 -11.15
CA ILE A 224 -6.62 -1.33 -12.27
C ILE A 224 -7.41 -2.64 -12.38
N GLY A 225 -8.72 -2.55 -12.57
CA GLY A 225 -9.58 -3.71 -12.82
C GLY A 225 -9.55 -4.17 -14.28
N VAL A 226 -9.25 -5.45 -14.51
CA VAL A 226 -9.34 -6.14 -15.79
C VAL A 226 -10.58 -7.03 -15.79
N ARG A 227 -11.48 -6.76 -16.74
CA ARG A 227 -12.75 -7.50 -16.87
C ARG A 227 -12.52 -8.80 -17.64
N PRO A 228 -13.17 -9.91 -17.25
CA PRO A 228 -13.13 -11.15 -18.04
C PRO A 228 -13.98 -11.01 -19.32
N GLY A 229 -13.56 -11.66 -20.41
CA GLY A 229 -14.22 -11.61 -21.72
C GLY A 229 -13.84 -10.44 -22.62
N ILE A 230 -12.79 -9.69 -22.25
CA ILE A 230 -12.27 -8.59 -23.04
C ILE A 230 -10.75 -8.69 -23.17
N ALA A 231 -10.24 -8.06 -24.23
CA ALA A 231 -8.84 -7.71 -24.38
C ALA A 231 -8.66 -6.28 -23.87
N THR A 232 -7.80 -6.10 -22.86
CA THR A 232 -7.44 -4.81 -22.29
C THR A 232 -6.01 -4.47 -22.71
N ALA A 233 -5.86 -3.38 -23.45
CA ALA A 233 -4.59 -2.84 -23.91
C ALA A 233 -4.24 -1.63 -23.04
N VAL A 234 -3.24 -1.77 -22.16
CA VAL A 234 -2.79 -0.75 -21.21
C VAL A 234 -1.52 -0.09 -21.76
N ALA A 235 -1.64 1.18 -22.14
CA ALA A 235 -0.50 2.01 -22.49
C ALA A 235 0.05 2.69 -21.22
N ILE A 236 1.36 2.57 -21.00
CA ILE A 236 2.04 3.14 -19.84
C ILE A 236 2.91 4.33 -20.25
N ARG A 237 2.94 5.35 -19.39
CA ARG A 237 3.84 6.51 -19.49
C ARG A 237 4.48 6.76 -18.14
N GLN A 238 5.81 6.81 -18.12
CA GLN A 238 6.59 7.06 -16.91
C GLN A 238 6.81 8.57 -16.73
N ASP A 239 6.36 9.07 -15.57
CA ASP A 239 6.60 10.43 -15.11
C ASP A 239 7.53 10.37 -13.88
N GLU A 240 8.59 11.15 -13.89
CA GLU A 240 9.53 11.27 -12.78
C GLU A 240 9.38 12.64 -12.13
N VAL A 241 9.33 12.68 -10.80
CA VAL A 241 9.27 13.91 -10.02
C VAL A 241 10.50 13.98 -9.13
N ASN A 242 11.32 15.00 -9.34
CA ASN A 242 12.50 15.31 -8.55
C ASN A 242 12.27 16.60 -7.79
N ARG A 243 12.12 16.48 -6.47
CA ARG A 243 11.88 17.58 -5.54
C ARG A 243 13.17 18.02 -4.89
N LEU A 244 13.26 19.31 -4.54
CA LEU A 244 14.37 19.81 -3.75
C LEU A 244 14.15 19.47 -2.27
N GLY A 245 15.16 18.85 -1.65
CA GLY A 245 15.18 18.55 -0.22
C GLY A 245 15.85 19.64 0.62
N GLY A 246 16.01 19.35 1.92
CA GLY A 246 16.72 20.20 2.87
C GLY A 246 16.01 21.55 3.08
N ASN A 247 16.72 22.64 2.81
CA ASN A 247 16.24 24.00 3.07
C ASN A 247 15.08 24.43 2.17
N TYR A 248 14.86 23.75 1.05
CA TYR A 248 13.79 24.08 0.09
C TYR A 248 12.49 23.33 0.38
N GLY A 249 12.56 22.15 1.01
CA GLY A 249 11.41 21.29 1.21
C GLY A 249 11.71 20.05 2.06
N ARG A 250 10.66 19.52 2.69
CA ARG A 250 10.74 18.26 3.46
C ARG A 250 10.49 17.06 2.53
N CYS A 251 11.56 16.43 2.10
CA CYS A 251 11.52 15.16 1.39
C CYS A 251 12.66 14.24 1.85
N THR A 252 12.48 12.94 1.65
CA THR A 252 13.48 11.89 1.96
C THR A 252 13.93 11.17 0.69
N THR A 253 15.19 10.74 0.63
CA THR A 253 15.75 9.99 -0.50
C THR A 253 15.48 8.49 -0.42
N ASP A 254 15.64 7.92 0.76
CA ASP A 254 15.73 6.48 1.02
C ASP A 254 14.96 6.05 2.28
N GLY A 255 14.41 7.01 3.04
CA GLY A 255 13.64 6.76 4.25
C GLY A 255 14.47 6.65 5.53
N ALA A 256 15.79 6.81 5.48
CA ALA A 256 16.67 6.65 6.65
C ALA A 256 16.52 7.77 7.69
N ASP A 257 16.13 8.98 7.24
CA ASP A 257 15.85 10.17 8.05
C ASP A 257 14.41 10.18 8.63
N VAL A 258 13.62 9.16 8.33
CA VAL A 258 12.21 9.09 8.75
C VAL A 258 12.13 8.54 10.18
N ALA A 259 11.44 9.28 11.06
CA ALA A 259 11.30 8.91 12.47
C ALA A 259 10.49 7.62 12.72
N VAL A 260 9.80 7.12 11.70
CA VAL A 260 8.97 5.91 11.76
C VAL A 260 9.76 4.73 11.23
N GLU A 261 9.92 3.69 12.05
CA GLU A 261 10.50 2.43 11.61
C GLU A 261 9.61 1.77 10.54
N LEU A 262 10.17 1.56 9.35
CA LEU A 262 9.46 0.98 8.21
C LEU A 262 9.32 -0.54 8.38
N LEU A 263 8.10 -1.04 8.28
CA LEU A 263 7.80 -2.48 8.38
C LEU A 263 7.92 -3.22 7.05
N TYR A 264 8.14 -2.50 5.95
CA TYR A 264 8.33 -3.05 4.61
C TYR A 264 9.80 -2.97 4.23
N ASN A 265 10.40 -4.07 3.80
CA ASN A 265 11.80 -4.18 3.38
C ASN A 265 12.05 -3.71 1.93
N ASN A 266 11.17 -2.86 1.39
CA ASN A 266 11.24 -2.36 0.02
C ASN A 266 11.65 -0.88 0.03
N SER A 267 11.83 -0.29 -1.16
CA SER A 267 12.12 1.14 -1.27
C SER A 267 11.05 2.02 -0.60
N TYR A 268 11.50 3.14 -0.05
CA TYR A 268 10.63 4.09 0.63
C TYR A 268 9.51 4.59 -0.28
N THR A 269 8.28 4.50 0.22
CA THR A 269 7.11 5.15 -0.36
C THR A 269 6.31 5.80 0.77
N LEU A 270 5.58 6.87 0.43
CA LEU A 270 4.73 7.55 1.39
C LEU A 270 3.70 6.59 2.01
N GLN A 271 3.12 5.71 1.18
CA GLN A 271 2.14 4.71 1.59
C GLN A 271 2.75 3.71 2.57
N ALA A 272 3.95 3.19 2.29
CA ALA A 272 4.64 2.28 3.21
C ALA A 272 4.90 2.91 4.59
N CYS A 273 5.29 4.19 4.61
CA CYS A 273 5.48 4.93 5.87
C CYS A 273 4.15 5.14 6.62
N LEU A 274 3.09 5.56 5.93
CA LEU A 274 1.78 5.78 6.55
C LEU A 274 1.19 4.49 7.13
N HIS A 275 1.31 3.37 6.42
CA HIS A 275 0.87 2.07 6.92
C HIS A 275 1.72 1.60 8.11
N SER A 276 3.04 1.79 8.07
CA SER A 276 3.94 1.45 9.18
C SER A 276 3.63 2.31 10.41
N CYS A 277 3.46 3.62 10.25
CA CYS A 277 3.09 4.53 11.33
C CYS A 277 1.75 4.16 11.98
N PHE A 278 0.73 3.87 11.16
CA PHE A 278 -0.57 3.46 11.67
C PHE A 278 -0.48 2.13 12.43
N GLN A 279 0.31 1.18 11.92
CA GLN A 279 0.52 -0.11 12.58
C GLN A 279 1.21 0.04 13.95
N HIS A 280 2.24 0.89 14.04
CA HIS A 280 2.91 1.19 15.32
C HIS A 280 1.96 1.85 16.33
N ILE A 281 1.15 2.81 15.90
CA ILE A 281 0.12 3.44 16.77
C ILE A 281 -0.91 2.39 17.22
N MET A 282 -1.32 1.50 16.33
CA MET A 282 -2.28 0.45 16.65
C MET A 282 -1.71 -0.54 17.68
N LEU A 283 -0.44 -0.92 17.56
CA LEU A 283 0.24 -1.75 18.55
C LEU A 283 0.33 -1.07 19.92
N ARG A 284 0.67 0.24 19.94
CA ARG A 284 0.78 1.01 21.18
C ARG A 284 -0.56 1.22 21.88
N ASP A 285 -1.60 1.62 21.13
CA ASP A 285 -2.88 2.05 21.70
C ASP A 285 -3.86 0.88 21.86
N CYS A 286 -3.83 -0.12 20.97
CA CYS A 286 -4.76 -1.27 20.99
C CYS A 286 -4.11 -2.59 21.45
N GLY A 287 -2.78 -2.68 21.53
CA GLY A 287 -2.05 -3.88 21.96
C GLY A 287 -1.94 -5.01 20.92
N CYS A 288 -2.44 -4.80 19.70
CA CYS A 288 -2.40 -5.77 18.61
C CYS A 288 -2.32 -5.06 17.26
N GLY A 289 -1.79 -5.72 16.23
CA GLY A 289 -1.64 -5.11 14.90
C GLY A 289 -2.69 -5.53 13.89
N TYR A 290 -2.90 -4.69 12.89
CA TYR A 290 -3.86 -4.90 11.82
C TYR A 290 -3.43 -6.02 10.88
N PHE A 291 -4.39 -6.83 10.43
CA PHE A 291 -4.12 -8.01 9.61
C PHE A 291 -3.47 -7.72 8.25
N TYR A 292 -3.89 -6.63 7.58
CA TYR A 292 -3.45 -6.31 6.22
C TYR A 292 -2.05 -5.69 6.15
N TYR A 293 -1.52 -5.23 7.29
CA TYR A 293 -0.19 -4.63 7.37
C TYR A 293 0.79 -5.63 8.01
N PRO A 294 2.07 -5.61 7.61
CA PRO A 294 3.09 -6.42 8.27
C PRO A 294 3.17 -6.11 9.77
N LEU A 295 3.69 -7.05 10.54
CA LEU A 295 3.94 -6.87 11.97
C LEU A 295 5.45 -6.80 12.22
N PRO A 296 5.88 -6.00 13.20
CA PRO A 296 7.24 -6.10 13.73
C PRO A 296 7.44 -7.44 14.47
N ALA A 297 8.70 -7.82 14.67
CA ALA A 297 9.05 -9.05 15.36
C ALA A 297 8.46 -9.09 16.78
N GLY A 298 7.91 -10.24 17.18
CA GLY A 298 7.30 -10.43 18.50
C GLY A 298 5.86 -9.91 18.66
N ALA A 299 5.38 -9.06 17.76
CA ALA A 299 3.99 -8.59 17.76
C ALA A 299 3.01 -9.64 17.21
N ARG A 300 1.73 -9.49 17.56
CA ARG A 300 0.66 -10.41 17.16
C ARG A 300 -0.51 -9.68 16.51
N TYR A 301 -1.21 -10.35 15.61
CA TYR A 301 -2.40 -9.80 14.96
C TYR A 301 -3.60 -9.72 15.91
N CYS A 302 -4.49 -8.77 15.63
CA CYS A 302 -5.74 -8.62 16.36
C CYS A 302 -6.72 -9.76 16.09
N ASP A 303 -7.38 -10.20 17.16
CA ASP A 303 -8.42 -11.22 17.16
C ASP A 303 -9.36 -10.91 18.33
N TYR A 304 -10.68 -10.99 18.13
CA TYR A 304 -11.64 -10.72 19.21
C TYR A 304 -11.56 -11.72 20.36
N HIS A 305 -11.00 -12.93 20.17
CA HIS A 305 -10.82 -13.86 21.29
C HIS A 305 -9.78 -13.40 22.29
N ARG A 306 -8.73 -12.72 21.82
CA ARG A 306 -7.64 -12.20 22.65
C ARG A 306 -7.86 -10.74 23.04
N HIS A 307 -8.41 -9.96 22.11
CA HIS A 307 -8.60 -8.52 22.21
C HIS A 307 -10.05 -8.16 21.84
N PRO A 308 -11.04 -8.43 22.70
CA PRO A 308 -12.46 -8.27 22.34
C PRO A 308 -12.83 -6.84 21.89
N ALA A 309 -12.12 -5.83 22.40
CA ALA A 309 -12.34 -4.41 22.07
C ALA A 309 -11.48 -3.88 20.91
N TRP A 310 -10.72 -4.73 20.20
CA TRP A 310 -9.80 -4.25 19.15
C TRP A 310 -10.52 -3.49 18.04
N GLY A 311 -11.74 -3.94 17.67
CA GLY A 311 -12.54 -3.29 16.63
C GLY A 311 -12.91 -1.85 17.01
N HIS A 312 -13.34 -1.64 18.25
CA HIS A 312 -13.64 -0.31 18.78
C HIS A 312 -12.41 0.60 18.70
N CYS A 313 -11.24 0.10 19.14
CA CYS A 313 -9.98 0.84 19.09
C CYS A 313 -9.56 1.18 17.65
N PHE A 314 -9.56 0.19 16.75
CA PHE A 314 -9.21 0.35 15.33
C PHE A 314 -10.06 1.42 14.65
N TYR A 315 -11.39 1.36 14.75
CA TYR A 315 -12.26 2.32 14.09
C TYR A 315 -12.14 3.73 14.68
N GLN A 316 -11.86 3.87 15.98
CA GLN A 316 -11.55 5.18 16.58
C GLN A 316 -10.24 5.75 16.05
N LEU A 317 -9.18 4.94 16.01
CA LEU A 317 -7.89 5.35 15.45
C LEU A 317 -8.01 5.71 13.96
N TYR A 318 -8.73 4.90 13.19
CA TYR A 318 -8.95 5.15 11.77
C TYR A 318 -9.70 6.45 11.52
N ARG A 319 -10.69 6.79 12.36
CA ARG A 319 -11.36 8.10 12.32
C ARG A 319 -10.40 9.26 12.66
N ARG A 320 -9.47 9.08 13.61
CA ARG A 320 -8.43 10.06 13.93
C ARG A 320 -7.43 10.22 12.79
N LEU A 321 -7.04 9.13 12.13
CA LEU A 321 -6.18 9.16 10.94
C LEU A 321 -6.84 9.98 9.82
N ARG A 322 -8.11 9.68 9.51
CA ARG A 322 -8.87 10.37 8.45
C ARG A 322 -9.10 11.86 8.74
N SER A 323 -9.17 12.25 10.01
CA SER A 323 -9.31 13.65 10.42
C SER A 323 -7.97 14.36 10.63
N HIS A 324 -6.86 13.76 10.18
CA HIS A 324 -5.49 14.29 10.33
C HIS A 324 -5.10 14.62 11.78
N ARG A 325 -5.74 13.97 12.76
CA ARG A 325 -5.42 14.11 14.19
C ARG A 325 -4.26 13.21 14.63
N LEU A 326 -3.79 12.34 13.76
CA LEU A 326 -2.59 11.52 13.98
C LEU A 326 -1.40 12.16 13.25
N ASN A 327 -0.25 12.17 13.92
CA ASN A 327 0.97 12.82 13.42
C ASN A 327 1.68 12.05 12.30
N CYS A 328 1.11 10.95 11.78
CA CYS A 328 1.73 10.16 10.70
C CYS A 328 2.01 10.99 9.44
N PHE A 329 1.12 11.93 9.08
CA PHE A 329 1.33 12.80 7.92
C PHE A 329 2.46 13.82 8.11
N GLN A 330 2.80 14.14 9.36
CA GLN A 330 3.92 15.03 9.69
C GLN A 330 5.24 14.28 9.81
N GLN A 331 5.18 13.02 10.27
CA GLN A 331 6.35 12.14 10.44
C GLN A 331 6.80 11.47 9.14
N CYS A 332 5.89 11.28 8.17
CA CYS A 332 6.17 10.68 6.88
C CYS A 332 6.33 11.74 5.78
N PRO A 333 7.56 12.18 5.46
CA PRO A 333 7.80 13.09 4.33
C PRO A 333 7.55 12.40 2.99
N LYS A 334 7.35 13.19 1.93
CA LYS A 334 7.25 12.66 0.56
C LYS A 334 8.65 12.25 0.06
N PRO A 335 8.76 11.27 -0.86
CA PRO A 335 10.04 10.97 -1.49
C PRO A 335 10.53 12.15 -2.36
N CYS A 336 11.83 12.44 -2.31
CA CYS A 336 12.45 13.46 -3.16
C CYS A 336 12.42 13.03 -4.64
N ARG A 337 12.65 11.74 -4.89
CA ARG A 337 12.60 11.14 -6.23
C ARG A 337 11.46 10.14 -6.31
N GLU A 338 10.44 10.48 -7.08
CA GLU A 338 9.22 9.68 -7.21
C GLU A 338 9.00 9.30 -8.67
N SER A 339 8.75 8.02 -8.95
CA SER A 339 8.41 7.52 -10.28
C SER A 339 6.93 7.16 -10.32
N LEU A 340 6.16 7.86 -11.14
CA LEU A 340 4.73 7.68 -11.31
C LEU A 340 4.44 7.05 -12.67
N TYR A 341 3.64 5.98 -12.69
CA TYR A 341 3.21 5.33 -13.93
C TYR A 341 1.78 5.76 -14.26
N LYS A 342 1.64 6.61 -15.27
CA LYS A 342 0.32 6.97 -15.80
C LYS A 342 -0.11 5.92 -16.81
N VAL A 343 -1.33 5.45 -16.64
CA VAL A 343 -1.92 4.35 -17.38
C VAL A 343 -3.11 4.84 -18.20
N SER A 344 -3.20 4.42 -19.44
CA SER A 344 -4.40 4.59 -20.27
C SER A 344 -4.79 3.25 -20.85
N ALA A 345 -6.08 2.89 -20.75
CA ALA A 345 -6.57 1.57 -21.14
C ALA A 345 -7.54 1.66 -22.31
N GLY A 346 -7.25 0.92 -23.37
CA GLY A 346 -8.19 0.58 -24.44
C GLY A 346 -8.77 -0.81 -24.20
N THR A 347 -10.05 -1.02 -24.50
CA THR A 347 -10.71 -2.33 -24.32
C THR A 347 -11.43 -2.77 -25.58
N ALA A 348 -11.34 -4.05 -25.91
CA ALA A 348 -12.06 -4.68 -27.02
C ALA A 348 -12.63 -6.03 -26.59
N ARG A 349 -13.69 -6.51 -27.25
CA ARG A 349 -14.26 -7.83 -26.95
C ARG A 349 -13.29 -8.94 -27.37
N TRP A 350 -13.01 -9.88 -26.47
CA TRP A 350 -12.16 -11.03 -26.77
C TRP A 350 -12.58 -12.26 -25.94
N PRO A 351 -12.81 -13.43 -26.56
CA PRO A 351 -12.73 -13.72 -27.99
C PRO A 351 -13.86 -13.07 -28.84
N SER A 352 -13.61 -12.92 -30.14
CA SER A 352 -14.66 -12.55 -31.11
C SER A 352 -15.63 -13.72 -31.33
N ALA A 353 -16.84 -13.45 -31.83
CA ALA A 353 -17.86 -14.50 -32.03
C ALA A 353 -17.37 -15.67 -32.91
N LYS A 354 -16.55 -15.38 -33.94
CA LYS A 354 -15.96 -16.39 -34.84
C LYS A 354 -14.73 -17.07 -34.23
N SER A 355 -13.92 -16.36 -33.44
CA SER A 355 -12.72 -16.95 -32.83
C SER A 355 -13.00 -17.76 -31.55
N GLN A 356 -14.18 -17.57 -30.96
CA GLN A 356 -14.53 -18.17 -29.69
C GLN A 356 -14.45 -19.71 -29.69
N GLY A 357 -14.78 -20.38 -30.80
CA GLY A 357 -14.73 -21.84 -30.90
C GLY A 357 -13.30 -22.38 -30.75
N TRP A 358 -12.40 -21.95 -31.63
CA TRP A 358 -11.02 -22.44 -31.65
C TRP A 358 -10.20 -21.94 -30.45
N VAL A 359 -10.42 -20.70 -29.98
CA VAL A 359 -9.71 -20.17 -28.80
C VAL A 359 -10.00 -21.02 -27.56
N ARG A 360 -11.27 -21.41 -27.37
CA ARG A 360 -11.61 -22.32 -26.26
C ARG A 360 -10.90 -23.67 -26.43
N GLN A 361 -10.92 -24.25 -27.62
CA GLN A 361 -10.28 -25.54 -27.89
C GLN A 361 -8.77 -25.50 -27.61
N ALA A 362 -8.08 -24.45 -28.05
CA ALA A 362 -6.66 -24.24 -27.78
C ALA A 362 -6.38 -24.15 -26.26
N LEU A 363 -7.17 -23.34 -25.54
CA LEU A 363 -7.03 -23.20 -24.08
C LEU A 363 -7.38 -24.49 -23.32
N ARG A 364 -8.32 -25.31 -23.84
CA ARG A 364 -8.65 -26.62 -23.27
C ARG A 364 -7.44 -27.55 -23.33
N HIS A 365 -6.79 -27.62 -24.49
CA HIS A 365 -5.67 -28.55 -24.72
C HIS A 365 -4.40 -28.12 -24.00
N GLN A 366 -4.14 -26.81 -23.88
CA GLN A 366 -2.92 -26.30 -23.25
C GLN A 366 -3.02 -26.27 -21.71
N ASN A 367 -4.14 -25.78 -21.17
CA ASN A 367 -4.27 -25.42 -19.75
C ASN A 367 -5.37 -26.22 -19.03
N GLY A 368 -5.95 -27.24 -19.66
CA GLY A 368 -7.06 -28.01 -19.08
C GLY A 368 -8.32 -27.17 -18.85
N TYR A 369 -8.52 -26.08 -19.61
CA TYR A 369 -9.65 -25.18 -19.43
C TYR A 369 -10.99 -25.85 -19.73
N ASN A 370 -11.71 -26.25 -18.68
CA ASN A 370 -13.04 -26.84 -18.80
C ASN A 370 -14.11 -25.88 -18.24
N SER A 371 -14.49 -24.87 -19.03
CA SER A 371 -15.65 -24.02 -18.72
C SER A 371 -16.77 -24.27 -19.73
N SER A 372 -17.96 -24.56 -19.20
CA SER A 372 -19.24 -24.73 -19.88
C SER A 372 -20.10 -23.47 -19.82
N SER A 373 -19.64 -22.42 -19.14
CA SER A 373 -20.41 -21.21 -18.87
C SER A 373 -20.62 -20.36 -20.13
N ARG A 374 -21.79 -19.72 -20.23
CA ARG A 374 -22.07 -18.66 -21.23
C ARG A 374 -21.16 -17.43 -21.03
N ARG A 375 -20.64 -17.23 -19.81
CA ARG A 375 -19.71 -16.14 -19.49
C ARG A 375 -18.28 -16.60 -19.74
N THR A 376 -17.49 -15.73 -20.36
CA THR A 376 -16.06 -15.96 -20.58
C THR A 376 -15.30 -15.60 -19.32
N ASP A 377 -14.58 -16.57 -18.76
CA ASP A 377 -13.75 -16.40 -17.55
C ASP A 377 -12.33 -15.92 -17.89
N VAL A 378 -12.01 -15.82 -19.17
CA VAL A 378 -10.68 -15.49 -19.67
C VAL A 378 -10.59 -14.03 -20.09
N ALA A 379 -9.46 -13.39 -19.79
CA ALA A 379 -9.14 -12.02 -20.19
C ALA A 379 -7.80 -12.01 -20.92
N LYS A 380 -7.67 -11.14 -21.93
CA LYS A 380 -6.38 -10.84 -22.56
C LYS A 380 -5.91 -9.48 -22.06
N LEU A 381 -4.67 -9.38 -21.61
CA LEU A 381 -4.06 -8.15 -21.15
C LEU A 381 -2.80 -7.88 -21.97
N SER A 382 -2.64 -6.67 -22.47
CA SER A 382 -1.44 -6.24 -23.21
C SER A 382 -0.96 -4.93 -22.61
N VAL A 383 0.26 -4.89 -22.08
CA VAL A 383 0.88 -3.70 -21.46
C VAL A 383 2.04 -3.25 -22.32
N PHE A 384 2.04 -1.99 -22.74
CA PHE A 384 3.08 -1.44 -23.63
C PHE A 384 3.35 0.03 -23.32
N PHE A 385 4.54 0.53 -23.67
CA PHE A 385 4.87 1.95 -23.50
C PHE A 385 4.16 2.80 -24.54
N GLN A 386 3.47 3.86 -24.12
CA GLN A 386 2.80 4.79 -25.02
C GLN A 386 3.80 5.57 -25.88
N ARG A 387 4.94 5.94 -25.27
CA ARG A 387 6.07 6.64 -25.89
C ARG A 387 7.35 6.17 -25.20
N LEU A 388 8.46 6.17 -25.94
CA LEU A 388 9.79 5.89 -25.39
C LEU A 388 10.39 7.08 -24.61
N SER A 389 9.73 8.24 -24.63
CA SER A 389 10.14 9.41 -23.85
C SER A 389 9.54 9.40 -22.45
N SER A 390 10.39 9.56 -21.44
CA SER A 390 9.99 9.86 -20.07
C SER A 390 9.75 11.36 -19.90
N ARG A 391 8.83 11.74 -19.01
CA ARG A 391 8.69 13.14 -18.58
C ARG A 391 9.29 13.28 -17.19
N ALA A 392 10.22 14.21 -17.02
CA ALA A 392 10.79 14.53 -15.71
C ALA A 392 10.38 15.94 -15.30
N LEU A 393 9.73 16.06 -14.15
CA LEU A 393 9.48 17.32 -13.45
C LEU A 393 10.60 17.51 -12.44
N ARG A 394 11.44 18.54 -12.64
CA ARG A 394 12.55 18.86 -11.76
C ARG A 394 12.32 20.22 -11.13
N GLU A 395 12.31 20.25 -9.81
CA GLU A 395 12.40 21.50 -9.07
C GLU A 395 13.85 22.00 -9.12
N ALA A 396 14.02 23.29 -9.40
CA ALA A 396 15.31 23.97 -9.42
C ALA A 396 15.22 25.22 -8.53
N PRO A 397 16.30 25.58 -7.82
CA PRO A 397 16.30 26.77 -6.98
C PRO A 397 16.11 28.01 -7.87
N LEU A 398 15.35 28.99 -7.37
CA LEU A 398 15.09 30.23 -8.10
C LEU A 398 16.39 31.02 -8.36
N LEU A 399 17.27 31.08 -7.37
CA LEU A 399 18.60 31.64 -7.51
C LEU A 399 19.63 30.52 -7.39
N SER A 400 20.37 30.30 -8.47
CA SER A 400 21.57 29.46 -8.44
C SER A 400 22.69 30.15 -7.68
N GLU A 401 23.65 29.37 -7.17
CA GLU A 401 24.81 29.89 -6.42
C GLU A 401 25.58 30.94 -7.25
N ASN A 402 25.75 30.67 -8.55
CA ASN A 402 26.41 31.59 -9.48
C ASN A 402 25.62 32.91 -9.65
N LEU A 403 24.29 32.83 -9.69
CA LEU A 403 23.44 34.01 -9.82
C LEU A 403 23.42 34.83 -8.51
N LEU A 404 23.47 34.16 -7.35
CA LEU A 404 23.61 34.82 -6.06
C LEU A 404 24.92 35.62 -6.00
N LEU A 405 26.05 34.98 -6.34
CA LEU A 405 27.36 35.64 -6.34
C LEU A 405 27.42 36.79 -7.35
N SER A 406 26.88 36.59 -8.56
CA SER A 406 26.80 37.62 -9.60
C SER A 406 25.89 38.79 -9.18
N GLY A 407 24.74 38.49 -8.57
CA GLY A 407 23.81 39.48 -8.05
C GLY A 407 24.41 40.31 -6.92
N MET A 408 25.07 39.66 -5.96
CA MET A 408 25.79 40.33 -4.88
C MET A 408 26.94 41.19 -5.41
N GLY A 409 27.72 40.67 -6.37
CA GLY A 409 28.82 41.42 -6.99
C GLY A 409 28.34 42.64 -7.77
N SER A 410 27.22 42.53 -8.50
CA SER A 410 26.67 43.66 -9.25
C SER A 410 26.13 44.76 -8.33
N GLN A 411 25.41 44.39 -7.27
CA GLN A 411 24.97 45.36 -6.25
C GLN A 411 26.16 45.98 -5.53
N TRP A 412 27.16 45.19 -5.13
CA TRP A 412 28.38 45.69 -4.48
C TRP A 412 29.11 46.71 -5.35
N SER A 413 29.32 46.39 -6.64
CA SER A 413 29.96 47.28 -7.59
C SER A 413 29.17 48.57 -7.80
N LEU A 414 27.84 48.48 -7.90
CA LEU A 414 26.99 49.65 -8.08
C LEU A 414 26.98 50.58 -6.86
N TRP A 415 26.85 50.03 -5.65
CA TRP A 415 26.70 50.84 -4.43
C TRP A 415 28.04 51.36 -3.90
N PHE A 416 29.10 50.55 -3.98
CA PHE A 416 30.41 50.92 -3.43
C PHE A 416 31.40 51.40 -4.49
N GLY A 417 31.07 51.30 -5.79
CA GLY A 417 32.00 51.63 -6.87
C GLY A 417 33.24 50.72 -6.90
N SER A 418 33.17 49.57 -6.23
CA SER A 418 34.31 48.69 -5.98
C SER A 418 34.22 47.44 -6.82
N SER A 419 35.34 47.08 -7.45
CA SER A 419 35.46 45.83 -8.20
C SER A 419 36.12 44.73 -7.37
N VAL A 420 36.15 43.51 -7.89
CA VAL A 420 36.91 42.39 -7.30
C VAL A 420 38.41 42.74 -7.20
N LEU A 421 38.95 43.50 -8.15
CA LEU A 421 40.35 43.94 -8.12
C LEU A 421 40.61 44.84 -6.90
N SER A 422 39.69 45.76 -6.59
CA SER A 422 39.79 46.64 -5.42
C SER A 422 39.77 45.86 -4.10
N VAL A 423 39.03 44.74 -4.03
CA VAL A 423 39.02 43.85 -2.86
C VAL A 423 40.36 43.10 -2.73
N VAL A 424 40.92 42.64 -3.85
CA VAL A 424 42.23 41.97 -3.88
C VAL A 424 43.34 42.94 -3.46
N GLU A 425 43.34 44.16 -3.98
CA GLU A 425 44.31 45.21 -3.59
C GLU A 425 44.23 45.53 -2.09
N MET A 426 43.01 45.60 -1.53
CA MET A 426 42.84 45.82 -0.10
C MET A 426 43.34 44.62 0.74
N LEU A 427 43.15 43.40 0.24
CA LEU A 427 43.64 42.19 0.88
C LEU A 427 45.18 42.15 0.86
N GLU A 428 45.80 42.50 -0.26
CA GLU A 428 47.26 42.61 -0.41
C GLU A 428 47.83 43.64 0.57
N LEU A 429 47.23 44.84 0.62
CA LEU A 429 47.61 45.87 1.59
C LEU A 429 47.47 45.40 3.05
N LEU A 430 46.39 44.68 3.37
CA LEU A 430 46.19 44.12 4.71
C LEU A 430 47.27 43.08 5.05
N VAL A 431 47.62 42.20 4.11
CA VAL A 431 48.68 41.20 4.31
C VAL A 431 50.03 41.88 4.49
N ASP A 432 50.38 42.83 3.63
CA ASP A 432 51.65 43.55 3.69
C ASP A 432 51.80 44.35 4.98
N THR A 433 50.73 45.03 5.41
CA THR A 433 50.72 45.74 6.70
C THR A 433 50.83 44.78 7.89
N LEU A 434 50.23 43.59 7.83
CA LEU A 434 50.37 42.56 8.85
C LEU A 434 51.82 42.04 8.91
N VAL A 435 52.41 41.72 7.76
CA VAL A 435 53.80 41.25 7.65
C VAL A 435 54.76 42.32 8.16
N LEU A 436 54.60 43.57 7.74
CA LEU A 436 55.42 44.70 8.20
C LEU A 436 55.24 44.94 9.70
N SER A 437 54.01 44.89 10.22
CA SER A 437 53.72 45.02 11.66
C SER A 437 54.36 43.90 12.48
N LEU A 438 54.30 42.66 11.98
CA LEU A 438 54.98 41.51 12.60
C LEU A 438 56.50 41.71 12.58
N LEU A 439 57.09 42.09 11.44
CA LEU A 439 58.52 42.38 11.32
C LEU A 439 58.96 43.51 12.27
N PHE A 440 58.19 44.59 12.37
CA PHE A 440 58.45 45.68 13.32
C PHE A 440 58.32 45.21 14.78
N CYS A 441 57.35 44.36 15.10
CA CYS A 441 57.24 43.75 16.43
C CYS A 441 58.45 42.86 16.74
N PHE A 442 58.90 42.03 15.80
CA PHE A 442 60.09 41.20 15.94
C PHE A 442 61.37 42.04 16.09
N GLN A 443 61.52 43.13 15.34
CA GLN A 443 62.65 44.04 15.47
C GLN A 443 62.64 44.80 16.81
N ARG A 444 61.47 45.26 17.30
CA ARG A 444 61.33 45.86 18.63
C ARG A 444 61.63 44.87 19.76
N LEU A 445 61.25 43.60 19.60
CA LEU A 445 61.60 42.54 20.56
C LEU A 445 63.12 42.26 20.54
N ARG A 446 63.77 42.25 19.38
CA ARG A 446 65.24 42.16 19.29
C ARG A 446 65.97 43.37 19.88
N ALA A 447 65.48 44.59 19.65
CA ALA A 447 66.08 45.82 20.19
C ALA A 447 65.97 45.91 21.72
N ARG A 448 64.92 45.35 22.33
CA ARG A 448 64.79 45.21 23.79
C ARG A 448 65.68 44.11 24.40
N GLY A 449 66.33 43.29 23.57
CA GLY A 449 67.23 42.21 23.98
C GLY A 449 68.72 42.56 24.00
N ILE A 450 69.11 43.83 23.80
CA ILE A 450 70.52 44.27 23.89
C ILE A 450 70.77 44.88 25.28
N PRO A 451 71.45 44.19 26.21
CA PRO A 451 71.91 44.81 27.46
C PRO A 451 73.02 45.83 27.17
N ARG A 452 72.91 47.03 27.76
CA ARG A 452 73.98 48.03 27.80
C ARG A 452 75.19 47.40 28.50
N GLY A 453 76.33 47.32 27.80
CA GLY A 453 77.60 46.88 28.37
C GLY A 453 78.05 47.80 29.50
N PRO A 454 78.78 47.28 30.50
CA PRO A 454 79.23 48.08 31.63
C PRO A 454 80.38 49.01 31.21
N ASP A 455 80.31 50.26 31.68
CA ASP A 455 81.40 51.23 31.62
C ASP A 455 82.62 50.70 32.40
N PRO A 456 83.86 50.83 31.89
CA PRO A 456 85.05 50.61 32.71
C PRO A 456 85.33 51.87 33.55
N ILE A 457 85.44 51.68 34.87
CA ILE A 457 85.84 52.68 35.89
C ILE A 457 87.17 52.21 36.51
N PRO A 458 88.00 53.10 37.08
CA PRO A 458 88.66 54.28 36.54
C PRO A 458 90.14 54.03 36.17
#